data_AF-A0A3N9UL70-F1
#
_entry.id   AF-A0A3N9UL70-F1
#
_cell.length_a   1.000
_cell.length_b   1.000
_cell.length_c   1.000
_cell.angle_alpha   90.00
_cell.angle_beta   90.00
_cell.angle_gamma   90.00
#
_symmetry.space_group_name_H-M   'P 1'
#
loop_
_entity.id
_entity.type
_entity.pdbx_description
1 polymer ?
#
loop_
_entity_poly.entity_id
_entity_poly.type
_entity_poly.pdbx_seq_one_letter_code
_entity_poly.pdbx_strand_id
1 'polypeptide(L)'
;MPCSNKNAFHILYLAGIAFVLLWGRTFMPGSQARGYALAEGIMVALIFLLVAALVVVKLLNRKQQALETAAHSQEKMAMQRKADNAALRYQSLLEEAGDAIFVINAKTGLLEEMNDMATVLLGYSREEMGAINGRELFLKADRARFTSLVR
;
A
#
# COMPACT_ATOMS: atom_id res chain seq x y z
N MET A 1 8.36 -9.37 8.50
CA MET A 1 8.27 -9.94 9.87
C MET A 1 8.94 -8.98 10.86
N PRO A 2 8.24 -8.38 11.83
CA PRO A 2 8.90 -7.66 12.92
C PRO A 2 8.40 -8.18 14.29
N CYS A 3 9.02 -9.24 14.80
CA CYS A 3 8.76 -9.75 16.15
C CYS A 3 10.09 -9.96 16.88
N SER A 4 10.79 -8.89 17.27
CA SER A 4 11.95 -9.02 18.18
C SER A 4 12.31 -7.74 18.94
N ASN A 5 11.30 -6.92 19.31
CA ASN A 5 11.58 -5.73 20.13
C ASN A 5 10.65 -5.58 21.34
N LYS A 6 9.53 -6.31 21.40
CA LYS A 6 8.61 -6.21 22.55
C LYS A 6 9.18 -6.87 23.82
N ASN A 7 9.99 -7.92 23.67
CA ASN A 7 10.57 -8.65 24.80
C ASN A 7 11.77 -7.91 25.41
N ALA A 8 12.57 -7.21 24.59
CA ALA A 8 13.70 -6.40 25.06
C ALA A 8 13.24 -5.26 25.98
N PHE A 9 12.14 -4.58 25.62
CA PHE A 9 11.55 -3.53 26.46
C PHE A 9 10.99 -4.07 27.78
N HIS A 10 10.35 -5.24 27.80
CA HIS A 10 9.87 -5.85 29.03
C HIS A 10 11.00 -6.28 29.97
N ILE A 11 12.11 -6.78 29.41
CA ILE A 11 13.29 -7.20 30.18
C ILE A 11 14.00 -5.99 30.79
N LEU A 12 14.22 -4.91 30.02
CA LEU A 12 14.79 -3.66 30.55
C LEU A 12 13.89 -3.03 31.64
N TYR A 13 12.57 -3.11 31.47
CA TYR A 13 11.61 -2.59 32.43
C TYR A 13 11.63 -3.35 33.76
N LEU A 14 11.65 -4.69 33.72
CA LEU A 14 11.78 -5.52 34.91
C LEU A 14 13.14 -5.35 35.59
N ALA A 15 14.21 -5.21 34.80
CA ALA A 15 15.55 -4.91 35.31
C ALA A 15 15.61 -3.55 36.03
N GLY A 16 14.93 -2.52 35.51
CA GLY A 16 14.84 -1.20 36.14
C GLY A 16 14.13 -1.24 37.50
N ILE A 17 13.02 -1.97 37.62
CA ILE A 17 12.30 -2.15 38.90
C ILE A 17 13.16 -2.91 39.91
N ALA A 18 13.80 -4.00 39.46
CA ALA A 18 14.68 -4.78 40.32
C ALA A 18 15.88 -3.94 40.81
N PHE A 19 16.44 -3.08 39.95
CA PHE A 19 17.54 -2.19 40.31
C PHE A 19 17.14 -1.16 41.38
N VAL A 20 15.96 -0.55 41.25
CA VAL A 20 15.42 0.40 42.25
C VAL A 20 15.17 -0.29 43.60
N LEU A 21 14.62 -1.50 43.59
CA LEU A 21 14.38 -2.30 44.81
C LEU A 21 15.69 -2.78 45.48
N LEU A 22 16.71 -3.10 44.68
CA LEU A 22 18.03 -3.53 45.16
C LEU A 22 18.85 -2.36 45.73
N TRP A 23 18.79 -1.17 45.10
CA TRP A 23 19.52 0.02 45.57
C TRP A 23 18.89 0.70 46.78
N GLY A 24 17.55 0.68 46.92
CA GLY A 24 16.87 1.22 48.11
C GLY A 24 17.31 0.51 49.41
N ARG A 25 17.70 -0.76 49.33
CA ARG A 25 18.18 -1.54 50.48
C ARG A 25 19.64 -1.30 50.85
N THR A 26 20.48 -0.86 49.92
CA THR A 26 21.95 -0.89 50.10
C THR A 26 22.57 0.47 50.40
N PHE A 27 21.85 1.60 50.21
CA PHE A 27 22.46 2.94 50.28
C PHE A 27 22.20 3.75 51.57
N MET A 28 21.66 3.20 52.66
CA MET A 28 21.53 3.98 53.91
C MET A 28 21.79 3.21 55.21
N PRO A 29 22.90 3.50 55.91
CA PRO A 29 23.02 3.25 57.33
C PRO A 29 22.57 4.49 58.13
N GLY A 30 21.67 4.31 59.10
CA GLY A 30 21.60 5.12 60.33
C GLY A 30 20.64 6.34 60.40
N SER A 31 19.61 6.19 61.25
CA SER A 31 19.00 7.21 62.14
C SER A 31 17.88 8.17 61.70
N GLN A 32 17.36 8.18 60.46
CA GLN A 32 16.19 9.02 60.08
C GLN A 32 14.99 8.24 59.49
N ALA A 33 14.66 7.06 60.01
CA ALA A 33 13.74 6.10 59.38
C ALA A 33 12.25 6.49 59.26
N ARG A 34 11.74 7.54 59.92
CA ARG A 34 10.27 7.83 59.93
C ARG A 34 9.76 8.70 58.78
N GLY A 35 10.59 9.60 58.21
CA GLY A 35 10.16 10.51 57.14
C GLY A 35 10.19 9.90 55.74
N TYR A 36 11.12 8.98 55.49
CA TYR A 36 11.44 8.49 54.14
C TYR A 36 10.62 7.27 53.68
N ALA A 37 9.99 6.52 54.60
CA ALA A 37 9.12 5.40 54.23
C ALA A 37 7.89 5.84 53.41
N LEU A 38 7.37 7.04 53.69
CA LEU A 38 6.29 7.65 52.88
C LEU A 38 6.80 8.05 51.49
N ALA A 39 8.03 8.57 51.41
CA ALA A 39 8.63 8.98 50.14
C ALA A 39 8.86 7.80 49.18
N GLU A 40 9.26 6.63 49.69
CA GLU A 40 9.39 5.41 48.87
C GLU A 40 8.06 4.93 48.31
N GLY A 41 7.00 4.92 49.14
CA GLY A 41 5.66 4.56 48.69
C GLY A 41 5.14 5.49 47.60
N ILE A 42 5.40 6.79 47.75
CA ILE A 42 5.05 7.80 46.74
C ILE A 42 5.82 7.57 45.43
N MET A 43 7.14 7.31 45.49
CA MET A 43 7.93 7.05 44.28
C MET A 43 7.45 5.81 43.53
N VAL A 44 7.17 4.70 44.23
CA VAL A 44 6.64 3.47 43.61
C VAL A 44 5.26 3.71 43.00
N ALA A 45 4.39 4.44 43.70
CA ALA A 45 3.07 4.80 43.20
C ALA A 45 3.15 5.68 41.94
N LEU A 46 4.06 6.66 41.90
CA LEU A 46 4.27 7.52 40.72
C LEU A 46 4.81 6.74 39.52
N ILE A 47 5.77 5.83 39.74
CA ILE A 47 6.28 4.95 38.67
C ILE A 47 5.15 4.06 38.14
N PHE A 48 4.36 3.47 39.02
CA PHE A 48 3.23 2.63 38.63
C PHE A 48 2.18 3.42 37.82
N LEU A 49 1.84 4.63 38.27
CA LEU A 49 0.88 5.51 37.60
C LEU A 49 1.39 5.96 36.22
N LEU A 50 2.68 6.32 36.12
CA LEU A 50 3.32 6.66 34.85
C LEU A 50 3.26 5.49 33.85
N VAL A 51 3.55 4.28 34.32
CA VAL A 51 3.53 3.08 33.47
C VAL A 51 2.12 2.75 33.03
N ALA A 52 1.14 2.82 33.94
CA ALA A 52 -0.26 2.64 33.59
C ALA A 52 -0.69 3.64 32.51
N ALA A 53 -0.31 4.91 32.64
CA ALA A 53 -0.58 5.94 31.63
C ALA A 53 0.06 5.60 30.27
N LEU A 54 1.33 5.18 30.23
CA LEU A 54 2.00 4.79 28.99
C LEU A 54 1.34 3.57 28.31
N VAL A 55 0.88 2.60 29.10
CA VAL A 55 0.14 1.44 28.57
C VAL A 55 -1.18 1.89 27.95
N VAL A 56 -1.93 2.76 28.63
CA VAL A 56 -3.19 3.32 28.11
C VAL A 56 -2.96 4.06 26.80
N VAL A 57 -1.97 4.96 26.73
CA VAL A 57 -1.62 5.70 25.50
C VAL A 57 -1.29 4.73 24.35
N LYS A 58 -0.53 3.67 24.62
CA LYS A 58 -0.18 2.67 23.60
C LYS A 58 -1.39 1.86 23.12
N LEU A 59 -2.34 1.56 24.00
CA LEU A 59 -3.59 0.88 23.64
C LEU A 59 -4.49 1.78 22.77
N LEU A 60 -4.57 3.08 23.07
CA LEU A 60 -5.30 4.05 22.26
C LEU A 60 -4.69 4.20 20.86
N ASN A 61 -3.36 4.33 20.77
CA ASN A 61 -2.65 4.43 19.49
C ASN A 61 -2.82 3.18 18.60
N ARG A 62 -2.87 1.97 19.20
CA ARG A 62 -3.11 0.74 18.43
C ARG A 62 -4.48 0.72 17.75
N LYS A 63 -5.51 1.24 18.42
CA LYS A 63 -6.85 1.33 17.85
C LYS A 63 -6.89 2.32 16.69
N GLN A 64 -6.16 3.43 16.79
CA GLN A 64 -6.11 4.46 15.76
C GLN A 64 -5.39 3.98 14.49
N GLN A 65 -4.26 3.27 14.64
CA GLN A 65 -3.52 2.70 13.50
C GLN A 65 -4.32 1.66 12.71
N ALA A 66 -5.16 0.86 13.37
CA ALA A 66 -6.03 -0.11 12.71
C ALA A 66 -7.10 0.57 11.82
N LEU A 67 -7.58 1.76 12.23
CA LEU A 67 -8.57 2.52 11.46
C LEU A 67 -7.94 3.17 10.23
N GLU A 68 -6.78 3.81 10.39
CA GLU A 68 -6.07 4.46 9.28
C GLU A 68 -5.62 3.43 8.22
N THR A 69 -5.09 2.29 8.65
CA THR A 69 -4.69 1.22 7.71
C THR A 69 -5.89 0.60 6.99
N ALA A 70 -7.01 0.39 7.69
CA ALA A 70 -8.25 -0.08 7.06
C ALA A 70 -8.77 0.92 6.02
N ALA A 71 -8.85 2.21 6.36
CA ALA A 71 -9.29 3.27 5.45
C ALA A 71 -8.39 3.39 4.22
N HIS A 72 -7.06 3.39 4.40
CA HIS A 72 -6.11 3.48 3.29
C HIS A 72 -6.19 2.23 2.38
N SER A 73 -6.36 1.05 2.97
CA SER A 73 -6.54 -0.19 2.19
C SER A 73 -7.83 -0.17 1.37
N GLN A 74 -8.91 0.38 1.94
CA GLN A 74 -10.20 0.50 1.27
C GLN A 74 -10.13 1.50 0.11
N GLU A 75 -9.47 2.64 0.31
CA GLU A 75 -9.29 3.65 -0.72
C GLU A 75 -8.50 3.09 -1.91
N LYS A 76 -7.39 2.39 -1.64
CA LYS A 76 -6.59 1.72 -2.67
C LYS A 76 -7.40 0.66 -3.44
N MET A 77 -8.17 -0.16 -2.73
CA MET A 77 -9.05 -1.16 -3.36
C MET A 77 -10.13 -0.51 -4.22
N ALA A 78 -10.71 0.61 -3.77
CA ALA A 78 -11.73 1.34 -4.53
C ALA A 78 -11.15 1.95 -5.82
N MET A 79 -9.94 2.51 -5.76
CA MET A 79 -9.23 3.00 -6.95
C MET A 79 -8.92 1.86 -7.92
N GLN A 80 -8.39 0.73 -7.43
CA GLN A 80 -8.07 -0.42 -8.26
C GLN A 80 -9.32 -0.98 -8.94
N ARG A 81 -10.41 -1.19 -8.18
CA ARG A 81 -11.69 -1.68 -8.74
C ARG A 81 -12.24 -0.77 -9.83
N LYS A 82 -12.10 0.55 -9.68
CA LYS A 82 -12.52 1.49 -10.73
C LYS A 82 -11.69 1.33 -12.00
N ALA A 83 -10.38 1.17 -11.86
CA ALA A 83 -9.49 0.92 -13.00
C ALA A 83 -9.82 -0.42 -13.69
N ASP A 84 -9.99 -1.49 -12.93
CA ASP A 84 -10.32 -2.81 -13.46
C ASP A 84 -11.69 -2.82 -14.17
N ASN A 85 -12.71 -2.20 -13.57
CA ASN A 85 -14.02 -2.08 -14.20
C ASN A 85 -14.00 -1.21 -15.47
N ALA A 86 -13.17 -0.17 -15.50
CA ALA A 86 -13.00 0.65 -16.69
C ALA A 86 -12.32 -0.14 -17.82
N ALA A 87 -11.29 -0.92 -17.50
CA ALA A 87 -10.60 -1.78 -18.46
C ALA A 87 -11.53 -2.85 -19.02
N LEU A 88 -12.30 -3.54 -18.17
CA LEU A 88 -13.30 -4.52 -18.61
C LEU A 88 -14.36 -3.89 -19.51
N ARG A 89 -14.90 -2.72 -19.15
CA ARG A 89 -15.86 -2.01 -20.00
C ARG A 89 -15.25 -1.61 -21.34
N TYR A 90 -14.00 -1.13 -21.36
CA TYR A 90 -13.32 -0.79 -22.60
C TYR A 90 -13.16 -2.02 -23.49
N GLN A 91 -12.69 -3.14 -22.93
CA GLN A 91 -12.55 -4.39 -23.66
C GLN A 91 -13.89 -4.87 -24.24
N SER A 92 -14.95 -4.90 -23.43
CA SER A 92 -16.28 -5.30 -23.91
C SER A 92 -16.81 -4.37 -25.00
N LEU A 93 -16.63 -3.05 -24.85
CA LEU A 93 -17.07 -2.09 -25.87
C LEU A 93 -16.31 -2.24 -27.19
N LEU A 94 -15.02 -2.56 -27.13
CA LEU A 94 -14.25 -2.85 -28.33
C LEU A 94 -14.74 -4.16 -28.99
N GLU A 95 -14.85 -5.23 -28.22
CA GLU A 95 -15.23 -6.56 -28.71
C GLU A 95 -16.66 -6.60 -29.26
N GLU A 96 -17.61 -5.91 -28.62
CA GLU A 96 -19.03 -5.88 -29.00
C GLU A 96 -19.33 -4.84 -30.09
N ALA A 97 -18.37 -3.98 -30.44
CA ALA A 97 -18.57 -3.03 -31.54
C ALA A 97 -18.79 -3.77 -32.86
N GLY A 98 -19.89 -3.45 -33.55
CA GLY A 98 -20.21 -4.01 -34.88
C GLY A 98 -19.29 -3.51 -36.00
N ASP A 99 -18.49 -2.46 -35.74
CA ASP A 99 -17.50 -1.94 -36.68
C ASP A 99 -16.11 -2.51 -36.37
N ALA A 100 -15.28 -2.66 -37.41
CA ALA A 100 -13.88 -3.04 -37.25
C ALA A 100 -13.07 -1.88 -36.65
N ILE A 101 -12.50 -2.07 -35.46
CA ILE A 101 -11.71 -1.04 -34.75
C ILE A 101 -10.23 -1.45 -34.73
N PHE A 102 -9.37 -0.50 -35.11
CA PHE A 102 -7.91 -0.65 -35.13
C PHE A 102 -7.26 0.46 -34.30
N VAL A 103 -6.43 0.08 -33.34
CA VAL A 103 -5.63 0.99 -32.52
C VAL A 103 -4.19 0.95 -33.02
N ILE A 104 -3.72 2.07 -33.58
CA ILE A 104 -2.38 2.18 -34.15
C ILE A 104 -1.55 3.15 -33.32
N ASN A 105 -0.34 2.75 -32.95
CA ASN A 105 0.60 3.62 -32.26
C ASN A 105 1.08 4.73 -33.19
N ALA A 106 0.85 5.99 -32.85
CA ALA A 106 1.24 7.10 -33.70
C ALA A 106 2.77 7.25 -33.88
N LYS A 107 3.59 6.81 -32.91
CA LYS A 107 5.05 6.95 -32.99
C LYS A 107 5.69 5.85 -33.84
N THR A 108 5.23 4.60 -33.68
CA THR A 108 5.82 3.44 -34.38
C THR A 108 5.07 3.10 -35.66
N GLY A 109 3.81 3.52 -35.79
CA GLY A 109 2.91 3.14 -36.87
C GLY A 109 2.48 1.67 -36.84
N LEU A 110 2.74 0.96 -35.74
CA LEU A 110 2.38 -0.43 -35.56
C LEU A 110 0.99 -0.55 -34.96
N LEU A 111 0.28 -1.62 -35.33
CA LEU A 111 -1.02 -1.94 -34.76
C LEU A 111 -0.84 -2.49 -33.33
N GLU A 112 -1.48 -1.86 -32.35
CA GLU A 112 -1.42 -2.26 -30.94
C GLU A 112 -2.61 -3.13 -30.53
N GLU A 113 -3.82 -2.78 -30.96
CA GLU A 113 -5.05 -3.51 -30.63
C GLU A 113 -6.03 -3.55 -31.81
N MET A 114 -6.86 -4.58 -31.85
CA MET A 114 -8.09 -4.61 -32.66
C MET A 114 -9.18 -5.42 -31.97
N ASN A 115 -10.42 -5.22 -32.41
CA ASN A 115 -11.56 -6.06 -31.99
C ASN A 115 -11.73 -7.30 -32.89
N ASP A 116 -12.58 -8.23 -32.47
CA ASP A 116 -12.81 -9.47 -33.22
C ASP A 116 -13.42 -9.21 -34.61
N MET A 117 -14.23 -8.17 -34.75
CA MET A 117 -14.77 -7.76 -36.05
C MET A 117 -13.66 -7.32 -37.02
N ALA A 118 -12.60 -6.68 -36.53
CA ALA A 118 -11.44 -6.33 -37.33
C ALA A 118 -10.66 -7.57 -37.81
N THR A 119 -10.55 -8.62 -36.99
CA THR A 119 -9.99 -9.93 -37.38
C THR A 119 -10.82 -10.55 -38.51
N VAL A 120 -12.15 -10.53 -38.38
CA VAL A 120 -13.07 -11.03 -39.41
C VAL A 120 -12.95 -10.24 -40.71
N LEU A 121 -12.78 -8.91 -40.64
CA LEU A 121 -12.71 -8.04 -41.80
C LEU A 121 -11.38 -8.15 -42.56
N LEU A 122 -10.26 -8.30 -41.86
CA LEU A 122 -8.94 -8.40 -42.48
C LEU A 122 -8.48 -9.84 -42.75
N GLY A 123 -9.03 -10.82 -42.05
CA GLY A 123 -8.67 -12.23 -42.17
C GLY A 123 -7.33 -12.63 -41.53
N TYR A 124 -6.69 -11.73 -40.77
CA TYR A 124 -5.45 -12.02 -40.03
C TYR A 124 -5.75 -12.43 -38.59
N SER A 125 -4.97 -13.37 -38.04
CA SER A 125 -5.06 -13.81 -36.65
C SER A 125 -4.45 -12.80 -35.67
N ARG A 126 -4.84 -12.87 -34.38
CA ARG A 126 -4.37 -11.93 -33.33
C ARG A 126 -2.84 -11.94 -33.19
N GLU A 127 -2.23 -13.08 -33.47
CA GLU A 127 -0.81 -13.34 -33.38
C GLU A 127 0.00 -12.70 -34.52
N GLU A 128 -0.59 -12.57 -35.71
CA GLU A 128 0.07 -12.02 -36.91
C GLU A 128 0.02 -10.47 -36.95
N MET A 129 -0.89 -9.89 -36.18
CA MET A 129 -1.23 -8.46 -36.21
C MET A 129 -0.15 -7.53 -35.67
N GLY A 130 0.58 -7.94 -34.63
CA GLY A 130 1.62 -7.11 -34.02
C GLY A 130 2.81 -6.82 -34.95
N ALA A 131 2.94 -7.57 -36.05
CA ALA A 131 3.96 -7.38 -37.07
C ALA A 131 3.51 -6.50 -38.25
N ILE A 132 2.21 -6.18 -38.35
CA ILE A 132 1.65 -5.42 -39.48
C ILE A 132 1.81 -3.92 -39.23
N ASN A 133 2.37 -3.21 -40.21
CA ASN A 133 2.40 -1.75 -40.17
C ASN A 133 1.03 -1.19 -40.57
N GLY A 134 0.47 -0.25 -39.79
CA GLY A 134 -0.85 0.32 -40.04
C GLY A 134 -1.02 0.91 -41.45
N ARG A 135 0.07 1.34 -42.10
CA ARG A 135 0.05 1.83 -43.50
C ARG A 135 -0.28 0.73 -44.53
N GLU A 136 -0.08 -0.53 -44.19
CA GLU A 136 -0.30 -1.68 -45.09
C GLU A 136 -1.77 -2.04 -45.20
N LEU A 137 -2.57 -1.66 -44.20
CA LEU A 137 -4.04 -1.77 -44.21
C LEU A 137 -4.70 -0.86 -45.24
N PHE A 138 -3.99 0.17 -45.73
CA PHE A 138 -4.50 1.11 -46.71
C PHE A 138 -3.93 0.84 -48.12
N LEU A 139 -4.78 1.07 -49.12
CA LEU A 139 -4.39 1.06 -50.53
C LEU A 139 -3.25 2.06 -50.77
N LYS A 140 -2.34 1.75 -51.72
CA LYS A 140 -1.16 2.58 -52.01
C LYS A 140 -1.49 4.07 -52.22
N ALA A 141 -2.64 4.37 -52.82
CA ALA A 141 -3.09 5.74 -53.06
C ALA A 141 -3.39 6.53 -51.77
N ASP A 142 -3.85 5.86 -50.71
CA ASP A 142 -4.30 6.50 -49.47
C ASP A 142 -3.23 6.51 -48.36
N ARG A 143 -2.11 5.81 -48.57
CA ARG A 143 -0.99 5.76 -47.59
C ARG A 143 -0.40 7.15 -47.28
N ALA A 144 -0.39 8.04 -48.26
CA ALA A 144 0.08 9.42 -48.08
C ALA A 144 -0.82 10.21 -47.11
N ARG A 145 -2.15 9.99 -47.17
CA ARG A 145 -3.11 10.58 -46.23
C ARG A 145 -2.93 10.02 -44.83
N PHE A 146 -2.78 8.71 -44.69
CA PHE A 146 -2.52 8.08 -43.40
C PHE A 146 -1.24 8.62 -42.74
N THR A 147 -0.15 8.74 -43.49
CA THR A 147 1.13 9.26 -42.99
C THR A 147 1.01 10.71 -42.47
N SER A 148 0.08 11.50 -43.00
CA SER A 148 -0.16 12.87 -42.53
C SER A 148 -0.90 12.94 -41.19
N LEU A 149 -1.67 11.91 -40.83
CA LEU A 149 -2.44 11.84 -39.57
C LEU A 149 -1.61 11.33 -38.39
N VAL A 150 -0.50 10.66 -38.68
CA VAL A 150 0.38 9.99 -37.71
C VAL A 150 1.54 10.90 -37.26
N ARG A 151 1.52 12.19 -37.62
CA ARG A 151 2.62 13.14 -37.40
C ARG A 151 2.55 13.89 -36.07
#